data_AF-A0A3A4W2A0-F1
#
_entry.id   AF-A0A3A4W2A0-F1
#
_cell.length_a   1.000
_cell.length_b   1.000
_cell.length_c   1.000
_cell.angle_alpha   90.00
_cell.angle_beta   90.00
_cell.angle_gamma   90.00
#
_symmetry.space_group_name_H-M   'P 1'
#
loop_
_entity.id
_entity.type
_entity.pdbx_description
1 polymer ?
#
loop_
_entity_poly.entity_id
_entity_poly.type
_entity_poly.pdbx_seq_one_letter_code
_entity_poly.pdbx_strand_id
1 'polypeptide(L)'
;MVSASESSVTHQGIEIDNSVKTKKNEESQTRTEKNSIPREKKYEEQGKKFKGRNSYSKTDEDTTFMRMKEGHMRNGQLKAGYNIQMGTENQFVLGFSIHQRAGDAGCLKPHLEKLRDWLGEYPEVLIADAGYGSKENYAYLKEKQIAACVKYNTFHYKQKKRVKKKRKYQAENFTYKADEDQYICPQRRKLVYKDTRKYSSENGYESSRRIYECESCLDCPVKEDCTKSKFNRQVQVGVQLLQMKKVAHDFLLSPRGRELRSQRPIEVEAVFGRLKHDWGFRRFFLKGCEKVNTEWGILCIAHNIAKAASFFIIGY
;
A
#
# COMPACT_ATOMS: atom_id res chain seq x y z
N MET A 1 -7.49 -94.73 -12.40
CA MET A 1 -8.15 -93.64 -11.66
C MET A 1 -7.06 -92.84 -10.95
N VAL A 2 -7.07 -91.51 -11.12
CA VAL A 2 -6.31 -90.47 -10.36
C VAL A 2 -4.79 -90.44 -10.64
N SER A 3 -4.28 -89.56 -11.53
CA SER A 3 -3.95 -88.12 -11.41
C SER A 3 -2.66 -87.80 -10.62
N ALA A 4 -1.72 -87.10 -11.24
CA ALA A 4 -1.19 -85.81 -10.76
C ALA A 4 -0.11 -85.30 -11.73
N SER A 5 -0.37 -84.12 -12.29
CA SER A 5 0.56 -83.27 -13.01
C SER A 5 1.32 -82.38 -12.04
N GLU A 6 2.63 -82.23 -12.20
CA GLU A 6 3.37 -81.09 -11.64
C GLU A 6 4.43 -80.60 -12.62
N SER A 7 4.47 -79.28 -12.76
CA SER A 7 5.38 -78.50 -13.59
C SER A 7 6.17 -77.56 -12.67
N SER A 8 7.47 -77.39 -12.90
CA SER A 8 8.30 -76.35 -12.26
C SER A 8 9.35 -75.89 -13.28
N VAL A 9 9.13 -74.73 -13.92
CA VAL A 9 9.69 -73.40 -13.64
C VAL A 9 11.20 -73.32 -13.89
N THR A 10 11.58 -72.72 -15.02
CA THR A 10 12.90 -72.14 -15.27
C THR A 10 12.83 -70.61 -15.18
N HIS A 11 13.68 -70.03 -14.33
CA HIS A 11 13.89 -68.57 -14.22
C HIS A 11 14.51 -68.00 -15.50
N GLN A 12 13.86 -66.99 -16.09
CA GLN A 12 14.52 -66.06 -17.01
C GLN A 12 14.78 -64.74 -16.26
N GLY A 13 16.07 -64.42 -16.13
CA GLY A 13 16.53 -63.14 -15.59
C GLY A 13 16.14 -61.98 -16.51
N ILE A 14 15.57 -60.94 -15.92
CA ILE A 14 15.32 -59.67 -16.58
C ILE A 14 16.55 -58.79 -16.31
N GLU A 15 17.40 -58.60 -17.32
CA GLU A 15 18.40 -57.53 -17.32
C GLU A 15 17.66 -56.19 -17.40
N ILE A 16 17.64 -55.46 -16.28
CA ILE A 16 17.14 -54.08 -16.26
C ILE A 16 18.22 -53.20 -16.88
N ASP A 17 17.93 -52.69 -18.07
CA ASP A 17 18.80 -51.78 -18.83
C ASP A 17 19.09 -50.49 -18.04
N ASN A 18 20.27 -50.45 -17.41
CA ASN A 18 20.77 -49.29 -16.66
C ASN A 18 21.14 -48.09 -17.57
N SER A 19 21.24 -48.28 -18.89
CA SER A 19 21.68 -47.24 -19.83
C SER A 19 20.62 -46.15 -20.11
N VAL A 20 19.34 -46.52 -20.03
CA VAL A 20 18.20 -45.59 -20.22
C VAL A 20 18.00 -44.69 -18.99
N LYS A 21 18.32 -45.20 -17.79
CA LYS A 21 18.29 -44.41 -16.55
C LYS A 21 19.44 -43.41 -16.48
N THR A 22 20.64 -43.76 -16.94
CA THR A 22 21.79 -42.84 -17.00
C THR A 22 21.60 -41.73 -18.02
N LYS A 23 21.11 -42.02 -19.25
CA LYS A 23 20.82 -40.96 -20.24
C LYS A 23 19.75 -39.96 -19.77
N LYS A 24 18.65 -40.43 -19.18
CA LYS A 24 17.64 -39.52 -18.59
C LYS A 24 18.21 -38.68 -17.45
N ASN A 25 19.11 -39.24 -16.63
CA ASN A 25 19.77 -38.50 -15.56
C ASN A 25 20.78 -37.46 -16.09
N GLU A 26 21.54 -37.79 -17.14
CA GLU A 26 22.48 -36.87 -17.79
C GLU A 26 21.75 -35.70 -18.49
N GLU A 27 20.65 -35.98 -19.20
CA GLU A 27 19.78 -34.94 -19.79
C GLU A 27 19.14 -34.05 -18.72
N SER A 28 18.75 -34.64 -17.58
CA SER A 28 18.22 -33.91 -16.43
C SER A 28 19.28 -33.03 -15.77
N GLN A 29 20.51 -33.54 -15.64
CA GLN A 29 21.66 -32.80 -15.11
C GLN A 29 22.05 -31.66 -16.04
N THR A 30 22.21 -31.90 -17.35
CA THR A 30 22.52 -30.84 -18.32
C THR A 30 21.41 -29.79 -18.41
N ARG A 31 20.13 -30.18 -18.32
CA ARG A 31 19.02 -29.21 -18.27
C ARG A 31 19.07 -28.37 -16.99
N THR A 32 19.44 -28.97 -15.87
CA THR A 32 19.59 -28.26 -14.58
C THR A 32 20.76 -27.28 -14.66
N GLU A 33 21.91 -27.71 -15.16
CA GLU A 33 23.12 -26.88 -15.29
C GLU A 33 22.97 -25.75 -16.31
N LYS A 34 22.35 -26.01 -17.46
CA LYS A 34 22.21 -25.00 -18.53
C LYS A 34 21.04 -24.05 -18.34
N ASN A 35 19.96 -24.47 -17.66
CA ASN A 35 18.75 -23.65 -17.56
C ASN A 35 18.37 -23.30 -16.11
N SER A 36 18.41 -24.26 -15.18
CA SER A 36 17.92 -24.02 -13.81
C SER A 36 18.92 -23.19 -12.99
N ILE A 37 20.19 -23.56 -12.97
CA ILE A 37 21.24 -22.85 -12.18
C ILE A 37 21.40 -21.38 -12.62
N PRO A 38 21.50 -21.04 -13.93
CA PRO A 38 21.61 -19.65 -14.36
C PRO A 38 20.34 -18.84 -14.04
N ARG A 39 19.17 -19.49 -14.05
CA ARG A 39 17.90 -18.86 -13.75
C ARG A 39 17.74 -18.60 -12.25
N GLU A 40 18.19 -19.51 -11.40
CA GLU A 40 18.26 -19.31 -9.94
C GLU A 40 19.21 -18.16 -9.59
N LYS A 41 20.44 -18.15 -10.11
CA LYS A 41 21.38 -17.04 -9.92
C LYS A 41 20.77 -15.70 -10.34
N LYS A 42 20.10 -15.68 -11.49
CA LYS A 42 19.37 -14.50 -11.95
C LYS A 42 18.27 -14.08 -10.98
N TYR A 43 17.50 -15.00 -10.42
CA TYR A 43 16.46 -14.67 -9.43
C TYR A 43 17.05 -14.20 -8.10
N GLU A 44 18.18 -14.75 -7.65
CA GLU A 44 18.90 -14.26 -6.47
C GLU A 44 19.39 -12.83 -6.68
N GLU A 45 20.03 -12.55 -7.82
CA GLU A 45 20.47 -11.20 -8.19
C GLU A 45 19.29 -10.23 -8.27
N GLN A 46 18.18 -10.63 -8.91
CA GLN A 46 16.96 -9.83 -8.95
C GLN A 46 16.41 -9.60 -7.55
N GLY A 47 16.38 -10.62 -6.69
CA GLY A 47 15.98 -10.52 -5.28
C GLY A 47 16.80 -9.51 -4.50
N LYS A 48 18.13 -9.55 -4.67
CA LYS A 48 19.06 -8.57 -4.09
C LYS A 48 18.76 -7.14 -4.58
N LYS A 49 18.39 -6.97 -5.86
CA LYS A 49 18.02 -5.67 -6.44
C LYS A 49 16.66 -5.16 -5.95
N PHE A 50 15.69 -6.06 -5.76
CA PHE A 50 14.39 -5.68 -5.22
C PHE A 50 14.52 -5.05 -3.83
N LYS A 51 15.41 -5.56 -2.95
CA LYS A 51 15.56 -5.06 -1.57
C LYS A 51 14.21 -4.93 -0.84
N GLY A 52 13.30 -5.89 -1.06
CA GLY A 52 11.95 -5.87 -0.50
C GLY A 52 10.92 -5.03 -1.27
N ARG A 53 11.29 -4.40 -2.40
CA ARG A 53 10.36 -3.69 -3.31
C ARG A 53 9.66 -4.66 -4.26
N ASN A 54 8.51 -4.24 -4.80
CA ASN A 54 7.74 -5.06 -5.74
C ASN A 54 8.18 -4.91 -7.21
N SER A 55 8.91 -3.85 -7.56
CA SER A 55 9.26 -3.53 -8.96
C SER A 55 10.44 -2.57 -9.04
N TYR A 56 11.22 -2.66 -10.13
CA TYR A 56 12.26 -1.70 -10.49
C TYR A 56 12.46 -1.62 -12.01
N SER A 57 12.96 -0.50 -12.54
CA SER A 57 13.29 -0.38 -13.96
C SER A 57 14.67 -0.98 -14.26
N LYS A 58 14.81 -1.62 -15.43
CA LYS A 58 16.11 -2.11 -15.92
C LYS A 58 17.11 -1.00 -16.20
N THR A 59 16.63 0.20 -16.52
CA THR A 59 17.47 1.35 -16.90
C THR A 59 17.76 2.31 -15.74
N ASP A 60 17.07 2.10 -14.61
CA ASP A 60 17.22 2.81 -13.35
C ASP A 60 16.65 1.94 -12.23
N GLU A 61 17.52 1.14 -11.61
CA GLU A 61 17.13 0.13 -10.63
C GLU A 61 16.59 0.75 -9.33
N ASP A 62 16.75 2.07 -9.15
CA ASP A 62 16.25 2.77 -7.99
C ASP A 62 14.79 3.24 -8.14
N THR A 63 14.24 3.19 -9.35
CA THR A 63 12.83 3.54 -9.58
C THR A 63 11.89 2.43 -9.13
N THR A 64 10.62 2.76 -8.94
CA THR A 64 9.53 1.80 -8.75
C THR A 64 8.43 2.05 -9.76
N PHE A 65 7.81 0.99 -10.29
CA PHE A 65 6.69 1.13 -11.21
C PHE A 65 5.44 1.57 -10.43
N MET A 66 4.93 2.74 -10.79
CA MET A 66 3.79 3.37 -10.14
C MET A 66 2.80 3.92 -11.16
N ARG A 67 1.53 4.02 -10.75
CA ARG A 67 0.48 4.53 -11.62
C ARG A 67 0.53 6.06 -11.61
N MET A 68 0.87 6.65 -12.74
CA MET A 68 0.95 8.10 -12.88
C MET A 68 -0.41 8.67 -13.29
N LYS A 69 -0.82 9.79 -12.66
CA LYS A 69 -2.04 10.52 -13.08
C LYS A 69 -1.90 11.13 -14.49
N GLU A 70 -0.71 11.59 -14.84
CA GLU A 70 -0.41 12.32 -16.08
C GLU A 70 0.51 11.51 -17.02
N GLY A 71 0.07 10.32 -17.42
CA GLY A 71 0.74 9.63 -18.53
C GLY A 71 0.38 10.29 -19.86
N HIS A 72 1.35 10.59 -20.74
CA HIS A 72 1.08 11.01 -22.13
C HIS A 72 0.03 10.11 -22.83
N MET A 73 0.06 8.80 -22.57
CA MET A 73 -0.89 7.84 -23.14
C MET A 73 -2.24 7.76 -22.40
N ARG A 74 -2.38 8.35 -21.19
CA ARG A 74 -3.56 8.28 -20.30
C ARG A 74 -4.19 6.88 -20.15
N ASN A 75 -3.42 5.82 -20.39
CA ASN A 75 -3.86 4.43 -20.47
C ASN A 75 -3.77 3.69 -19.12
N GLY A 76 -3.37 4.39 -18.05
CA GLY A 76 -3.22 3.80 -16.72
C GLY A 76 -2.06 2.82 -16.57
N GLN A 77 -1.13 2.78 -17.53
CA GLN A 77 0.08 1.96 -17.48
C GLN A 77 1.02 2.42 -16.35
N LEU A 78 1.65 1.47 -15.68
CA LEU A 78 2.65 1.76 -14.67
C LEU A 78 3.90 2.33 -15.32
N LYS A 79 4.47 3.37 -14.70
CA LYS A 79 5.72 3.98 -15.14
C LYS A 79 6.74 3.94 -14.02
N ALA A 80 7.99 3.73 -14.39
CA ALA A 80 9.11 3.88 -13.49
C ALA A 80 9.18 5.33 -12.99
N GLY A 81 9.27 5.50 -11.68
CA GLY A 81 9.45 6.81 -11.06
C GLY A 81 9.82 6.70 -9.60
N TYR A 82 9.95 7.87 -8.99
CA TYR A 82 10.24 8.05 -7.57
C TYR A 82 9.01 8.63 -6.88
N ASN A 83 8.69 8.15 -5.68
CA ASN A 83 7.64 8.74 -4.87
C ASN A 83 8.25 9.88 -4.06
N ILE A 84 7.88 11.11 -4.43
CA ILE A 84 8.37 12.34 -3.80
C ILE A 84 7.37 12.77 -2.73
N GLN A 85 7.90 13.09 -1.57
CA GLN A 85 7.19 13.66 -0.44
C GLN A 85 7.73 15.06 -0.16
N MET A 86 6.84 15.98 0.18
CA MET A 86 7.18 17.38 0.42
C MET A 86 6.28 17.94 1.52
N GLY A 87 6.91 18.56 2.52
CA GLY A 87 6.24 19.34 3.55
C GLY A 87 6.39 20.82 3.25
N THR A 88 5.28 21.56 3.34
CA THR A 88 5.26 23.00 3.09
C THR A 88 4.57 23.74 4.21
N GLU A 89 4.98 24.99 4.41
CA GLU A 89 4.30 25.97 5.26
C GLU A 89 4.35 27.33 4.57
N ASN A 90 3.21 28.00 4.48
CA ASN A 90 3.07 29.25 3.72
C ASN A 90 3.64 29.10 2.31
N GLN A 91 3.46 27.94 1.66
CA GLN A 91 4.03 27.52 0.38
C GLN A 91 5.57 27.60 0.26
N PHE A 92 6.30 27.74 1.36
CA PHE A 92 7.73 27.43 1.42
C PHE A 92 7.93 25.95 1.66
N VAL A 93 8.90 25.35 0.99
CA VAL A 93 9.29 23.96 1.23
C VAL A 93 10.14 23.91 2.48
N LEU A 94 9.62 23.24 3.51
CA LEU A 94 10.34 23.00 4.77
C LEU A 94 11.19 21.74 4.70
N GLY A 95 10.71 20.73 3.95
CA GLY A 95 11.50 19.55 3.71
C GLY A 95 10.90 18.59 2.69
N PHE A 96 11.71 17.61 2.29
CA PHE A 96 11.33 16.65 1.26
C PHE A 96 12.01 15.30 1.47
N SER A 97 11.43 14.25 0.88
CA SER A 97 12.04 12.93 0.84
C SER A 97 11.65 12.17 -0.42
N ILE A 98 12.46 11.18 -0.78
CA ILE A 98 12.28 10.35 -1.96
C ILE A 98 12.16 8.90 -1.52
N HIS A 99 11.18 8.20 -2.06
CA HIS A 99 10.86 6.83 -1.67
C HIS A 99 10.72 5.92 -2.89
N GLN A 100 11.17 4.67 -2.71
CA GLN A 100 11.11 3.61 -3.72
C GLN A 100 9.87 2.73 -3.49
N ARG A 101 8.69 3.37 -3.42
CA ARG A 101 7.40 2.68 -3.23
C ARG A 101 6.27 3.41 -3.91
N ALA A 102 5.29 2.64 -4.39
CA ALA A 102 4.14 3.20 -5.10
C ALA A 102 3.10 3.84 -4.17
N GLY A 103 2.94 3.33 -2.94
CA GLY A 103 1.93 3.81 -1.99
C GLY A 103 2.46 4.85 -1.01
N ASP A 104 1.67 5.90 -0.77
CA ASP A 104 2.06 7.04 0.08
C ASP A 104 2.05 6.73 1.59
N ALA A 105 1.19 5.79 2.02
CA ALA A 105 1.01 5.48 3.44
C ALA A 105 2.33 5.18 4.15
N GLY A 106 3.19 4.39 3.52
CA GLY A 106 4.47 4.02 4.10
C GLY A 106 5.57 5.07 3.98
N CYS A 107 5.33 6.20 3.30
CA CYS A 107 6.30 7.29 3.17
C CYS A 107 6.22 8.28 4.33
N LEU A 108 5.10 8.33 5.06
CA LEU A 108 4.84 9.36 6.07
C LEU A 108 5.87 9.35 7.20
N LYS A 109 6.02 8.22 7.87
CA LYS A 109 6.93 8.10 9.03
C LYS A 109 8.37 8.44 8.63
N PRO A 110 8.97 7.83 7.59
CA PRO A 110 10.33 8.19 7.19
C PRO A 110 10.46 9.65 6.74
N HIS A 111 9.42 10.23 6.13
CA HIS A 111 9.42 11.65 5.77
C HIS A 111 9.43 12.57 7.00
N LEU A 112 8.61 12.27 8.02
CA LEU A 112 8.55 13.06 9.25
C LEU A 112 9.81 12.94 10.10
N GLU A 113 10.42 11.75 10.16
CA GLU A 113 11.73 11.58 10.81
C GLU A 113 12.79 12.47 10.13
N LYS A 114 12.87 12.44 8.79
CA LYS A 114 13.79 13.29 8.04
C LYS A 114 13.49 14.78 8.21
N LEU A 115 12.21 15.16 8.28
CA LEU A 115 11.80 16.54 8.52
C LEU A 115 12.23 17.00 9.92
N ARG A 116 12.05 16.15 10.95
CA ARG A 116 12.54 16.41 12.30
C ARG A 116 14.06 16.57 12.31
N ASP A 117 14.80 15.74 11.59
CA ASP A 117 16.26 15.86 11.52
C ASP A 117 16.70 17.21 10.94
N TRP A 118 15.89 17.82 10.08
CA TRP A 118 16.17 19.13 9.49
C TRP A 118 15.70 20.30 10.34
N LEU A 119 14.53 20.20 10.96
CA LEU A 119 13.91 21.28 11.72
C LEU A 119 14.23 21.23 13.23
N GLY A 120 14.75 20.11 13.72
CA GLY A 120 14.97 19.84 15.15
C GLY A 120 13.74 19.30 15.87
N GLU A 121 12.53 19.49 15.33
CA GLU A 121 11.28 19.10 15.96
C GLU A 121 10.24 18.57 14.96
N TYR A 122 9.19 17.93 15.49
CA TYR A 122 8.03 17.54 14.69
C TYR A 122 7.06 18.72 14.55
N PRO A 123 6.31 18.81 13.44
CA PRO A 123 5.26 19.82 13.32
C PRO A 123 4.15 19.58 14.34
N GLU A 124 3.63 20.65 14.94
CA GLU A 124 2.47 20.57 15.85
C GLU A 124 1.24 20.00 15.10
N VAL A 125 1.06 20.43 13.85
CA VAL A 125 -0.09 20.07 13.02
C VAL A 125 0.37 19.50 11.68
N LEU A 126 -0.17 18.35 11.31
CA LEU A 126 0.05 17.75 9.99
C LEU A 126 -1.25 17.71 9.18
N ILE A 127 -1.21 18.20 7.95
CA ILE A 127 -2.28 18.05 6.97
C ILE A 127 -1.84 17.07 5.88
N ALA A 128 -2.60 16.00 5.66
CA ALA A 128 -2.25 15.03 4.62
C ALA A 128 -3.48 14.42 3.91
N ASP A 129 -3.23 13.83 2.74
CA ASP A 129 -4.29 13.15 1.97
C ASP A 129 -4.75 11.83 2.57
N ALA A 130 -5.86 11.31 2.03
CA ALA A 130 -6.40 10.01 2.34
C ALA A 130 -5.38 8.88 2.13
N GLY A 131 -4.45 9.05 1.18
CA GLY A 131 -3.36 8.11 0.93
C GLY A 131 -2.48 7.83 2.16
N TYR A 132 -2.40 8.74 3.12
CA TYR A 132 -1.66 8.57 4.38
C TYR A 132 -2.51 7.99 5.52
N GLY A 133 -3.81 7.80 5.32
CA GLY A 133 -4.74 7.35 6.35
C GLY A 133 -4.65 5.86 6.67
N SER A 134 -3.56 5.43 7.30
CA SER A 134 -3.31 4.04 7.73
C SER A 134 -3.30 3.90 9.26
N LYS A 135 -3.52 2.67 9.77
CA LYS A 135 -3.46 2.40 11.21
C LYS A 135 -2.10 2.77 11.80
N GLU A 136 -1.04 2.34 11.13
CA GLU A 136 0.34 2.61 11.52
C GLU A 136 0.61 4.11 11.61
N ASN A 137 0.18 4.89 10.62
CA ASN A 137 0.36 6.34 10.63
C ASN A 137 -0.43 7.01 11.75
N TYR A 138 -1.69 6.63 11.98
CA TYR A 138 -2.45 7.19 13.10
C TYR A 138 -1.81 6.86 14.45
N ALA A 139 -1.28 5.65 14.62
CA ALA A 139 -0.57 5.26 15.84
C ALA A 139 0.70 6.10 16.03
N TYR A 140 1.51 6.24 14.97
CA TYR A 140 2.74 7.02 14.98
C TYR A 140 2.50 8.52 15.24
N LEU A 141 1.51 9.14 14.57
CA LEU A 141 1.16 10.54 14.78
C LEU A 141 0.68 10.79 16.21
N LYS A 142 -0.10 9.86 16.79
CA LYS A 142 -0.52 9.94 18.19
C LYS A 142 0.67 9.79 19.15
N GLU A 143 1.58 8.87 18.88
CA GLU A 143 2.81 8.67 19.68
C GLU A 143 3.67 9.93 19.71
N LYS A 144 3.84 10.60 18.55
CA LYS A 144 4.60 11.85 18.43
C LYS A 144 3.80 13.10 18.80
N GLN A 145 2.57 12.95 19.28
CA GLN A 145 1.69 14.04 19.70
C GLN A 145 1.40 15.08 18.59
N ILE A 146 1.40 14.64 17.32
CA ILE A 146 1.13 15.49 16.16
C ILE A 146 -0.37 15.54 15.91
N ALA A 147 -0.95 16.75 15.88
CA ALA A 147 -2.36 16.96 15.54
C ALA A 147 -2.60 16.68 14.04
N ALA A 148 -3.24 15.54 13.76
CA ALA A 148 -3.32 14.99 12.42
C ALA A 148 -4.65 15.32 11.71
N CYS A 149 -4.61 16.26 10.75
CA CYS A 149 -5.66 16.46 9.76
C CYS A 149 -5.49 15.49 8.57
N VAL A 150 -5.49 14.19 8.86
CA VAL A 150 -5.26 13.12 7.86
C VAL A 150 -6.58 12.42 7.56
N LYS A 151 -6.99 12.44 6.28
CA LYS A 151 -8.20 11.75 5.84
C LYS A 151 -8.00 10.24 5.92
N TYR A 152 -9.04 9.49 6.26
CA TYR A 152 -9.09 8.07 5.95
C TYR A 152 -9.75 7.82 4.59
N ASN A 153 -9.40 6.73 3.93
CA ASN A 153 -9.84 6.39 2.56
C ASN A 153 -11.36 6.50 2.31
N THR A 154 -12.19 6.26 3.34
CA THR A 154 -13.65 6.30 3.21
C THR A 154 -14.31 7.62 3.66
N PHE A 155 -13.54 8.63 4.05
CA PHE A 155 -14.05 9.90 4.61
C PHE A 155 -15.04 10.60 3.67
N HIS A 156 -14.65 10.88 2.42
CA HIS A 156 -15.51 11.57 1.43
C HIS A 156 -16.75 10.77 1.02
N TYR A 157 -16.61 9.46 0.88
CA TYR A 157 -17.71 8.60 0.43
C TYR A 157 -18.80 8.47 1.49
N LYS A 158 -18.42 8.47 2.78
CA LYS A 158 -19.37 8.39 3.90
C LYS A 158 -20.32 9.60 3.95
N GLN A 159 -19.88 10.76 3.46
CA GLN A 159 -20.70 11.99 3.47
C GLN A 159 -21.78 12.00 2.37
N LYS A 160 -21.65 11.18 1.32
CA LYS A 160 -22.60 11.16 0.19
C LYS A 160 -23.67 10.09 0.37
N LYS A 161 -24.91 10.49 0.73
CA LYS A 161 -26.07 9.58 0.91
C LYS A 161 -26.27 8.60 -0.26
N ARG A 162 -26.11 9.07 -1.50
CA ARG A 162 -26.23 8.25 -2.73
C ARG A 162 -25.18 7.13 -2.81
N VAL A 163 -23.96 7.40 -2.36
CA VAL A 163 -22.87 6.42 -2.34
C VAL A 163 -23.10 5.36 -1.26
N LYS A 164 -23.62 5.75 -0.10
CA LYS A 164 -23.99 4.83 0.98
C LYS A 164 -25.06 3.83 0.54
N LYS A 165 -26.09 4.28 -0.20
CA LYS A 165 -27.11 3.39 -0.80
C LYS A 165 -26.52 2.38 -1.78
N LYS A 166 -25.61 2.81 -2.66
CA LYS A 166 -24.91 1.91 -3.62
C LYS A 166 -23.97 0.92 -2.94
N ARG A 167 -23.47 1.23 -1.74
CA ARG A 167 -22.51 0.41 -0.98
C ARG A 167 -23.12 -0.22 0.27
N LYS A 168 -24.44 -0.50 0.25
CA LYS A 168 -25.19 -1.02 1.41
C LYS A 168 -24.55 -2.26 2.05
N TYR A 169 -23.93 -3.13 1.25
CA TYR A 169 -23.27 -4.35 1.74
C TYR A 169 -21.78 -4.20 2.05
N GLN A 170 -21.25 -2.99 2.19
CA GLN A 170 -19.90 -2.83 2.77
C GLN A 170 -19.98 -2.98 4.29
N ALA A 171 -19.02 -3.68 4.87
CA ALA A 171 -18.98 -3.94 6.32
C ALA A 171 -19.03 -2.66 7.17
N GLU A 172 -18.45 -1.57 6.66
CA GLU A 172 -18.46 -0.26 7.31
C GLU A 172 -19.86 0.36 7.47
N ASN A 173 -20.86 -0.17 6.74
CA ASN A 173 -22.26 0.24 6.82
C ASN A 173 -23.10 -0.69 7.69
N PHE A 174 -22.51 -1.74 8.28
CA PHE A 174 -23.22 -2.62 9.20
C PHE A 174 -23.39 -1.93 10.55
N THR A 175 -24.48 -2.23 11.24
CA THR A 175 -24.76 -1.64 12.55
C THR A 175 -24.04 -2.47 13.61
N TYR A 176 -23.15 -1.85 14.38
CA TYR A 176 -22.51 -2.52 15.52
C TYR A 176 -23.38 -2.35 16.76
N LYS A 177 -23.71 -3.45 17.43
CA LYS A 177 -24.34 -3.46 18.75
C LYS A 177 -23.26 -3.74 19.80
N ALA A 178 -22.95 -2.75 20.63
CA ALA A 178 -21.90 -2.86 21.63
C ALA A 178 -22.25 -3.87 22.74
N ASP A 179 -23.50 -3.87 23.20
CA ASP A 179 -23.95 -4.70 24.34
C ASP A 179 -23.82 -6.21 24.08
N GLU A 180 -24.04 -6.62 22.83
CA GLU A 180 -24.00 -8.02 22.39
C GLU A 180 -22.71 -8.36 21.61
N ASP A 181 -21.79 -7.40 21.47
CA ASP A 181 -20.57 -7.49 20.64
C ASP A 181 -20.79 -8.18 19.28
N GLN A 182 -21.73 -7.63 18.50
CA GLN A 182 -22.13 -8.20 17.22
C GLN A 182 -22.43 -7.14 16.18
N TYR A 183 -22.30 -7.50 14.91
CA TYR A 183 -22.72 -6.66 13.80
C TYR A 183 -24.05 -7.15 13.22
N ILE A 184 -24.89 -6.21 12.79
CA ILE A 184 -26.14 -6.49 12.08
C ILE A 184 -25.96 -6.08 10.62
N CYS A 185 -26.11 -7.04 9.71
CA CYS A 185 -26.07 -6.79 8.28
C CYS A 185 -27.37 -6.11 7.79
N PRO A 186 -27.41 -5.57 6.55
CA PRO A 186 -28.62 -4.95 6.00
C PRO A 186 -29.83 -5.88 5.89
N GLN A 187 -29.62 -7.20 5.91
CA GLN A 187 -30.68 -8.22 5.96
C GLN A 187 -31.08 -8.63 7.39
N ARG A 188 -30.69 -7.82 8.39
CA ARG A 188 -30.99 -8.02 9.82
C ARG A 188 -30.41 -9.31 10.44
N ARG A 189 -29.55 -10.04 9.71
CA ARG A 189 -28.82 -11.19 10.25
C ARG A 189 -27.63 -10.74 11.10
N LYS A 190 -27.35 -11.47 12.17
CA LYS A 190 -26.28 -11.17 13.12
C LYS A 190 -24.96 -11.75 12.64
N LEU A 191 -23.89 -11.01 12.90
CA LEU A 191 -22.52 -11.43 12.74
C LEU A 191 -21.87 -11.45 14.13
N VAL A 192 -21.59 -12.65 14.62
CA VAL A 192 -21.05 -12.89 15.96
C VAL A 192 -19.54 -12.93 15.93
N TYR A 193 -18.91 -12.56 17.04
CA TYR A 193 -17.45 -12.68 17.20
C TYR A 193 -17.03 -14.14 17.06
N LYS A 194 -16.00 -14.38 16.26
CA LYS A 194 -15.44 -15.72 16.02
C LYS A 194 -14.04 -15.87 16.59
N ASP A 195 -13.15 -14.94 16.25
CA ASP A 195 -11.72 -15.06 16.57
C ASP A 195 -11.02 -13.70 16.43
N THR A 196 -9.82 -13.57 16.98
CA THR A 196 -8.93 -12.42 16.80
C THR A 196 -7.62 -12.87 16.18
N ARG A 197 -7.30 -12.34 15.00
CA ARG A 197 -6.06 -12.70 14.30
C ARG A 197 -5.06 -11.56 14.30
N LYS A 198 -3.78 -11.92 14.39
CA LYS A 198 -2.67 -11.00 14.11
C LYS A 198 -2.67 -10.64 12.63
N TYR A 199 -2.36 -9.38 12.36
CA TYR A 199 -2.27 -8.79 11.03
C TYR A 199 -1.02 -7.91 11.00
N SER A 200 -0.10 -8.25 10.12
CA SER A 200 1.06 -7.41 9.82
C SER A 200 0.79 -6.60 8.56
N SER A 201 1.10 -5.31 8.61
CA SER A 201 1.08 -4.46 7.42
C SER A 201 2.26 -4.75 6.49
N GLU A 202 2.25 -4.21 5.28
CA GLU A 202 3.38 -4.27 4.35
C GLU A 202 4.68 -3.67 4.95
N ASN A 203 4.55 -2.73 5.90
CA ASN A 203 5.68 -2.12 6.60
C ASN A 203 6.12 -2.91 7.84
N GLY A 204 5.56 -4.09 8.10
CA GLY A 204 5.86 -4.90 9.29
C GLY A 204 5.12 -4.47 10.56
N TYR A 205 4.32 -3.40 10.53
CA TYR A 205 3.53 -2.98 11.68
C TYR A 205 2.49 -4.04 12.09
N GLU A 206 2.64 -4.58 13.30
CA GLU A 206 1.74 -5.58 13.85
C GLU A 206 0.47 -4.99 14.44
N SER A 207 -0.64 -5.70 14.24
CA SER A 207 -1.93 -5.33 14.77
C SER A 207 -2.82 -6.55 14.97
N SER A 208 -3.91 -6.40 15.70
CA SER A 208 -4.96 -7.42 15.77
C SER A 208 -6.22 -6.96 15.02
N ARG A 209 -6.93 -7.93 14.44
CA ARG A 209 -8.25 -7.75 13.84
C ARG A 209 -9.20 -8.80 14.38
N ARG A 210 -10.36 -8.36 14.85
CA ARG A 210 -11.46 -9.22 15.27
C ARG A 210 -12.23 -9.69 14.04
N ILE A 211 -12.57 -10.96 14.00
CA ILE A 211 -13.32 -11.59 12.92
C ILE A 211 -14.74 -11.84 13.42
N TYR A 212 -15.71 -11.34 12.67
CA TYR A 212 -17.12 -11.56 12.90
C TYR A 212 -17.69 -12.37 11.73
N GLU A 213 -18.46 -13.41 12.03
CA GLU A 213 -19.06 -14.28 11.03
C GLU A 213 -20.58 -14.24 11.12
N CYS A 214 -21.24 -14.12 9.96
CA CYS A 214 -22.68 -14.19 9.88
C CYS A 214 -23.18 -15.58 10.27
N GLU A 215 -24.24 -15.66 11.06
CA GLU A 215 -24.84 -16.93 11.51
C GLU A 215 -25.22 -17.83 10.33
N SER A 216 -25.93 -17.29 9.33
CA SER A 216 -26.23 -18.01 8.10
C SER A 216 -26.41 -17.09 6.90
N CYS A 217 -25.75 -17.41 5.79
CA CYS A 217 -25.89 -16.76 4.49
C CYS A 217 -26.45 -17.69 3.39
N LEU A 218 -26.85 -18.93 3.72
CA LEU A 218 -27.30 -19.94 2.75
C LEU A 218 -28.44 -19.42 1.86
N ASP A 219 -29.54 -18.98 2.47
CA ASP A 219 -30.73 -18.48 1.75
C ASP A 219 -30.78 -16.95 1.75
N CYS A 220 -29.65 -16.29 1.55
CA CYS A 220 -29.62 -14.82 1.51
C CYS A 220 -29.91 -14.35 0.08
N PRO A 221 -31.03 -13.64 -0.19
CA PRO A 221 -31.41 -13.21 -1.55
C PRO A 221 -30.42 -12.23 -2.17
N VAL A 222 -29.50 -11.70 -1.36
CA VAL A 222 -28.52 -10.70 -1.76
C VAL A 222 -27.09 -11.21 -1.59
N LYS A 223 -26.90 -12.54 -1.50
CA LYS A 223 -25.58 -13.16 -1.29
C LYS A 223 -24.58 -12.70 -2.35
N GLU A 224 -24.97 -12.71 -3.62
CA GLU A 224 -24.12 -12.34 -4.76
C GLU A 224 -23.66 -10.88 -4.69
N ASP A 225 -24.56 -9.95 -4.36
CA ASP A 225 -24.24 -8.53 -4.16
C ASP A 225 -23.42 -8.28 -2.87
N CYS A 226 -23.58 -9.15 -1.88
CA CYS A 226 -23.07 -8.96 -0.53
C CYS A 226 -21.64 -9.49 -0.40
N THR A 227 -21.39 -10.74 -0.79
CA THR A 227 -20.11 -11.42 -0.55
C THR A 227 -19.78 -12.39 -1.67
N LYS A 228 -18.49 -12.49 -2.01
CA LYS A 228 -17.97 -13.51 -2.93
C LYS A 228 -17.59 -14.83 -2.21
N SER A 229 -17.80 -14.91 -0.90
CA SER A 229 -17.50 -16.11 -0.11
C SER A 229 -18.41 -17.26 -0.52
N LYS A 230 -17.83 -18.46 -0.69
CA LYS A 230 -18.61 -19.70 -0.83
C LYS A 230 -19.44 -19.98 0.44
N PHE A 231 -18.89 -19.60 1.60
CA PHE A 231 -19.46 -19.81 2.93
C PHE A 231 -20.20 -18.56 3.45
N ASN A 232 -20.38 -18.50 4.76
CA ASN A 232 -20.90 -17.31 5.44
C ASN A 232 -20.00 -16.09 5.21
N ARG A 233 -20.63 -14.93 5.29
CA ARG A 233 -19.91 -13.67 5.22
C ARG A 233 -19.10 -13.46 6.50
N GLN A 234 -17.81 -13.23 6.34
CA GLN A 234 -16.93 -12.79 7.42
C GLN A 234 -16.54 -11.32 7.24
N VAL A 235 -16.40 -10.61 8.35
CA VAL A 235 -15.94 -9.23 8.43
C VAL A 235 -14.78 -9.15 9.39
N GLN A 236 -13.70 -8.50 8.97
CA GLN A 236 -12.54 -8.24 9.81
C GLN A 236 -12.54 -6.78 10.26
N VAL A 237 -12.44 -6.57 11.57
CA VAL A 237 -12.51 -5.25 12.18
C VAL A 237 -11.29 -5.00 13.06
N GLY A 238 -10.54 -3.93 12.74
CA GLY A 238 -9.53 -3.40 13.64
C GLY A 238 -10.14 -2.39 14.61
N VAL A 239 -10.42 -2.78 15.84
CA VAL A 239 -11.08 -1.93 16.86
C VAL A 239 -10.29 -0.63 17.09
N GLN A 240 -8.98 -0.74 17.29
CA GLN A 240 -8.10 0.43 17.45
C GLN A 240 -8.13 1.38 16.24
N LEU A 241 -8.19 0.83 15.02
CA LEU A 241 -8.28 1.65 13.81
C LEU A 241 -9.63 2.38 13.71
N LEU A 242 -10.73 1.76 14.15
CA LEU A 242 -12.03 2.44 14.21
C LEU A 242 -12.01 3.61 15.20
N GLN A 243 -11.41 3.42 16.37
CA GLN A 243 -11.24 4.48 17.37
C GLN A 243 -10.39 5.63 16.81
N MET A 244 -9.24 5.32 16.19
CA MET A 244 -8.38 6.32 15.55
C MET A 244 -9.11 7.07 14.42
N LYS A 245 -9.88 6.36 13.58
CA LYS A 245 -10.69 7.00 12.54
C LYS A 245 -11.78 7.90 13.12
N LYS A 246 -12.34 7.57 14.28
CA LYS A 246 -13.33 8.43 14.97
C LYS A 246 -12.67 9.73 15.43
N VAL A 247 -11.52 9.65 16.11
CA VAL A 247 -10.75 10.83 16.51
C VAL A 247 -10.39 11.70 15.29
N ALA A 248 -9.85 11.09 14.24
CA ALA A 248 -9.53 11.81 13.00
C ALA A 248 -10.77 12.44 12.35
N HIS A 249 -11.91 11.73 12.35
CA HIS A 249 -13.17 12.24 11.82
C HIS A 249 -13.65 13.48 12.59
N ASP A 250 -13.65 13.42 13.92
CA ASP A 250 -14.13 14.51 14.77
C ASP A 250 -13.23 15.74 14.62
N PHE A 251 -11.90 15.54 14.54
CA PHE A 251 -10.96 16.61 14.22
C PHE A 251 -11.21 17.21 12.83
N LEU A 252 -11.40 16.39 11.79
CA LEU A 252 -11.68 16.83 10.42
C LEU A 252 -12.99 17.64 10.28
N LEU A 253 -13.94 17.47 11.19
CA LEU A 253 -15.21 18.21 11.21
C LEU A 253 -15.19 19.44 12.13
N SER A 254 -14.22 19.52 13.06
CA SER A 254 -14.02 20.69 13.91
C SER A 254 -13.80 21.98 13.07
N PRO A 255 -14.05 23.18 13.64
CA PRO A 255 -13.73 24.44 12.97
C PRO A 255 -12.26 24.52 12.50
N ARG A 256 -11.31 24.23 13.40
CA ARG A 256 -9.86 24.20 13.10
C ARG A 256 -9.53 23.19 11.98
N GLY A 257 -10.09 21.98 12.02
CA GLY A 257 -9.84 20.99 10.98
C GLY A 257 -10.43 21.34 9.62
N ARG A 258 -11.56 22.06 9.58
CA ARG A 258 -12.15 22.58 8.32
C ARG A 258 -11.27 23.65 7.70
N GLU A 259 -10.79 24.59 8.51
CA GLU A 259 -9.88 25.65 8.10
C GLU A 259 -8.56 25.08 7.55
N LEU A 260 -7.89 24.23 8.32
CA LEU A 260 -6.64 23.57 7.89
C LEU A 260 -6.83 22.80 6.58
N ARG A 261 -7.96 22.09 6.43
CA ARG A 261 -8.25 21.36 5.19
C ARG A 261 -8.46 22.28 3.99
N SER A 262 -9.01 23.48 4.17
CA SER A 262 -9.14 24.46 3.09
C SER A 262 -7.80 25.06 2.67
N GLN A 263 -6.75 24.99 3.50
CA GLN A 263 -5.42 25.49 3.14
C GLN A 263 -4.65 24.55 2.20
N ARG A 264 -5.01 23.27 2.11
CA ARG A 264 -4.25 22.29 1.31
C ARG A 264 -4.08 22.66 -0.17
N PRO A 265 -5.11 23.12 -0.91
CA PRO A 265 -4.96 23.52 -2.31
C PRO A 265 -3.98 24.68 -2.50
N ILE A 266 -3.87 25.56 -1.50
CA ILE A 266 -2.98 26.71 -1.56
C ILE A 266 -1.58 26.39 -1.03
N GLU A 267 -1.40 25.38 -0.19
CA GLU A 267 -0.10 24.97 0.34
C GLU A 267 0.65 24.08 -0.65
N VAL A 268 0.71 22.77 -0.38
CA VAL A 268 1.54 21.82 -1.12
C VAL A 268 1.12 21.67 -2.59
N GLU A 269 -0.18 21.79 -2.89
CA GLU A 269 -0.69 21.65 -4.26
C GLU A 269 -0.30 22.84 -5.14
N ALA A 270 -0.22 24.05 -4.59
CA ALA A 270 0.28 25.22 -5.30
C ALA A 270 1.77 25.10 -5.61
N VAL A 271 2.59 24.62 -4.66
CA VAL A 271 4.02 24.39 -4.88
C VAL A 271 4.24 23.33 -5.97
N PHE A 272 3.55 22.19 -5.90
CA PHE A 272 3.59 21.20 -6.98
C PHE A 272 3.07 21.77 -8.30
N GLY A 273 2.04 22.60 -8.26
CA GLY A 273 1.47 23.30 -9.40
C GLY A 273 2.51 24.16 -10.11
N ARG A 274 3.23 25.01 -9.36
CA ARG A 274 4.30 25.87 -9.88
C ARG A 274 5.45 25.08 -10.47
N LEU A 275 6.02 24.16 -9.69
CA LEU A 275 7.16 23.34 -10.13
C LEU A 275 6.83 22.56 -11.41
N LYS A 276 5.60 22.03 -11.49
CA LYS A 276 5.12 21.36 -12.68
C LYS A 276 4.73 22.40 -13.73
N HIS A 277 3.55 22.98 -13.65
CA HIS A 277 2.95 23.74 -14.76
C HIS A 277 3.75 24.98 -15.14
N ASP A 278 4.25 25.74 -14.18
CA ASP A 278 4.91 27.02 -14.49
C ASP A 278 6.37 26.81 -14.91
N TRP A 279 7.09 25.90 -14.23
CA TRP A 279 8.51 25.65 -14.49
C TRP A 279 8.77 24.49 -15.45
N GLY A 280 7.74 23.77 -15.85
CA GLY A 280 7.84 22.65 -16.78
C GLY A 280 8.48 21.38 -16.21
N PHE A 281 8.79 21.31 -14.91
CA PHE A 281 9.49 20.16 -14.33
C PHE A 281 8.56 18.93 -14.24
N ARG A 282 8.65 18.03 -15.24
CA ARG A 282 7.85 16.77 -15.30
C ARG A 282 8.65 15.50 -15.07
N ARG A 283 9.97 15.55 -15.25
CA ARG A 283 10.84 14.37 -15.20
C ARG A 283 12.18 14.79 -14.64
N PHE A 284 12.75 13.91 -13.83
CA PHE A 284 14.13 14.03 -13.40
C PHE A 284 15.08 13.82 -14.58
N PHE A 285 16.16 14.58 -14.59
CA PHE A 285 17.25 14.42 -15.55
C PHE A 285 18.27 13.38 -15.06
N LEU A 286 18.40 13.22 -13.73
CA LEU A 286 19.32 12.28 -13.12
C LEU A 286 18.63 10.95 -12.75
N LYS A 287 19.47 9.94 -12.53
CA LYS A 287 19.06 8.58 -12.15
C LYS A 287 19.75 8.15 -10.86
N GLY A 288 19.07 7.34 -10.06
CA GLY A 288 19.54 6.92 -8.75
C GLY A 288 19.07 7.85 -7.62
N CYS A 289 18.71 7.27 -6.47
CA CYS A 289 18.07 8.00 -5.37
C CYS A 289 18.89 9.20 -4.90
N GLU A 290 20.22 9.06 -4.81
CA GLU A 290 21.11 10.11 -4.35
C GLU A 290 21.07 11.33 -5.28
N LYS A 291 21.28 11.12 -6.58
CA LYS A 291 21.30 12.20 -7.57
C LYS A 291 19.94 12.87 -7.72
N VAL A 292 18.87 12.07 -7.71
CA VAL A 292 17.48 12.57 -7.78
C VAL A 292 17.12 13.36 -6.52
N ASN A 293 17.60 12.93 -5.34
CA ASN A 293 17.42 13.67 -4.08
C ASN A 293 18.12 15.04 -4.13
N THR A 294 19.32 15.10 -4.70
CA THR A 294 20.03 16.38 -4.93
C THR A 294 19.29 17.27 -5.94
N GLU A 295 18.88 16.71 -7.08
CA GLU A 295 18.12 17.45 -8.11
C GLU A 295 16.83 18.04 -7.54
N TRP A 296 16.07 17.25 -6.77
CA TRP A 296 14.86 17.71 -6.11
C TRP A 296 15.13 18.79 -5.05
N GLY A 297 16.23 18.65 -4.31
CA GLY A 297 16.65 19.67 -3.33
C GLY A 297 16.96 21.01 -3.97
N ILE A 298 17.69 21.03 -5.08
CA ILE A 298 17.98 22.25 -5.84
C ILE A 298 16.69 22.92 -6.29
N LEU A 299 15.71 22.15 -6.79
CA LEU A 299 14.40 22.69 -7.18
C LEU A 299 13.62 23.29 -6.01
N CYS A 300 13.65 22.65 -4.85
CA CYS A 300 13.00 23.15 -3.64
C CYS A 300 13.64 24.46 -3.16
N ILE A 301 14.98 24.54 -3.17
CA ILE A 301 15.72 25.76 -2.84
C ILE A 301 15.38 26.88 -3.84
N ALA A 302 15.43 26.59 -5.15
CA ALA A 302 15.08 27.54 -6.18
C ALA A 302 13.65 28.07 -6.01
N HIS A 303 12.68 27.19 -5.69
CA HIS A 303 11.29 27.60 -5.44
C HIS A 303 11.19 28.55 -4.25
N ASN A 304 11.86 28.21 -3.14
CA ASN A 304 11.88 29.04 -1.95
C ASN A 304 12.50 30.42 -2.22
N ILE A 305 13.62 30.49 -2.94
CA ILE A 305 14.26 31.75 -3.34
C ILE A 305 13.32 32.57 -4.23
N ALA A 306 12.76 31.95 -5.28
CA ALA A 306 11.85 32.63 -6.19
C ALA A 306 10.59 33.14 -5.49
N LYS A 307 10.12 32.42 -4.46
CA LYS A 307 9.01 32.86 -3.62
C LYS A 307 9.42 34.02 -2.71
N ALA A 308 10.54 33.92 -2.01
CA ALA A 308 11.06 35.00 -1.18
C ALA A 308 11.24 36.30 -1.98
N ALA A 309 11.85 36.21 -3.17
CA ALA A 309 12.04 37.36 -4.06
C ALA A 309 10.71 38.02 -4.45
N SER A 310 9.65 37.24 -4.72
CA SER A 310 8.34 37.80 -5.06
C SER A 310 7.72 38.64 -3.93
N PHE A 311 7.99 38.32 -2.66
CA PHE A 311 7.54 39.15 -1.54
C PHE A 311 8.27 40.48 -1.49
N PHE A 312 9.59 40.47 -1.73
CA PHE A 312 10.40 41.69 -1.71
C PHE A 312 10.09 42.63 -2.88
N ILE A 313 9.72 42.09 -4.05
CA ILE A 313 9.45 42.89 -5.25
C ILE A 313 8.05 43.52 -5.24
N ILE A 314 7.06 42.87 -4.63
CA ILE A 314 5.67 43.38 -4.56
C ILE A 314 5.45 44.31 -3.36
N GLY A 315 6.40 44.35 -2.41
CA GLY A 315 6.34 45.17 -1.20
C GLY A 315 6.83 46.62 -1.34
N TYR A 316 7.03 47.13 -2.57
CA TYR A 316 7.42 48.52 -2.86
C TYR A 316 6.51 49.17 -3.90
#